data_AF-A0A259N074-F1
#
_entry.id   AF-A0A259N074-F1
#
_cell.length_a   1.000
_cell.length_b   1.000
_cell.length_c   1.000
_cell.angle_alpha   90.00
_cell.angle_beta   90.00
_cell.angle_gamma   90.00
#
_symmetry.space_group_name_H-M   'P 1'
#
loop_
_entity.id
_entity.type
_entity.pdbx_description
1 polymer ?
#
loop_
_entity_poly.entity_id
_entity_poly.type
_entity_poly.pdbx_seq_one_letter_code
_entity_poly.pdbx_strand_id
1 'polypeptide(L)'
;IVEEGPVAEVFLHPQHPTTRRFVQESEHVDEAEQRDDFAHVEGRILRLTFQGEATYAPLLGTVARETGVDYSILAGRIDRIKDTPYGQLTLALTGGDIDAALARFGAADVHLEVLR
;
A
#
# COMPACT_ATOMS: atom_id res chain seq x y z
N ILE A 1 6.34 25.97 7.09
CA ILE A 1 6.56 24.51 7.02
C ILE A 1 5.19 23.89 6.72
N VAL A 2 5.11 23.02 5.73
CA VAL A 2 3.82 22.50 5.22
C VAL A 2 3.47 21.15 5.85
N GLU A 3 4.48 20.37 6.22
CA GLU A 3 4.36 19.09 6.92
C GLU A 3 5.67 18.79 7.67
N GLU A 4 5.59 18.14 8.84
CA GLU A 4 6.73 17.78 9.67
C GLU A 4 6.48 16.43 10.34
N GLY A 5 7.50 15.56 10.38
CA GLY A 5 7.42 14.23 10.99
C GLY A 5 8.64 13.38 10.67
N PRO A 6 8.65 12.10 11.07
CA PRO A 6 9.68 11.16 10.65
C PRO A 6 9.76 11.10 9.12
N VAL A 7 10.98 11.07 8.58
CA VAL A 7 11.20 11.06 7.12
C VAL A 7 10.42 9.94 6.44
N ALA A 8 10.42 8.73 7.04
CA ALA A 8 9.66 7.61 6.51
C ALA A 8 8.15 7.90 6.44
N GLU A 9 7.57 8.48 7.48
CA GLU A 9 6.14 8.82 7.52
C GLU A 9 5.79 9.88 6.47
N VAL A 10 6.58 10.95 6.35
CA VAL A 10 6.29 12.04 5.39
C VAL A 10 6.44 11.58 3.94
N PHE A 11 7.35 10.64 3.66
CA PHE A 11 7.55 10.09 2.32
C PHE A 11 6.56 8.97 1.96
N LEU A 12 6.22 8.10 2.90
CA LEU A 12 5.35 6.95 2.64
C LEU A 12 3.87 7.28 2.83
N HIS A 13 3.56 8.18 3.77
CA HIS A 13 2.22 8.53 4.19
C HIS A 13 2.00 10.05 4.28
N PRO A 14 2.34 10.84 3.22
CA PRO A 14 2.16 12.28 3.25
C PRO A 14 0.70 12.65 3.45
N GLN A 15 0.42 13.46 4.47
CA GLN A 15 -0.94 13.87 4.83
C GLN A 15 -1.35 15.16 4.11
N HIS A 16 -0.40 16.08 3.88
CA HIS A 16 -0.72 17.36 3.25
C HIS A 16 -0.78 17.21 1.72
N PRO A 17 -1.82 17.73 1.03
CA PRO A 17 -1.98 17.56 -0.43
C PRO A 17 -0.77 18.03 -1.25
N THR A 18 -0.12 19.11 -0.81
CA THR A 18 1.11 19.62 -1.43
C THR A 18 2.25 18.60 -1.30
N THR A 19 2.51 18.07 -0.10
CA THR A 19 3.54 17.04 0.12
C THR A 19 3.26 15.80 -0.72
N ARG A 20 2.01 15.34 -0.74
CA ARG A 20 1.57 14.18 -1.52
C ARG A 20 1.90 14.34 -3.01
N ARG A 21 1.59 15.51 -3.59
CA ARG A 21 1.92 15.80 -5.00
C ARG A 21 3.42 15.78 -5.26
N PHE A 22 4.23 16.40 -4.40
CA PHE A 22 5.68 16.39 -4.55
C PHE A 22 6.27 14.98 -4.46
N VAL A 23 5.79 14.16 -3.52
CA VAL A 23 6.21 12.76 -3.40
C VAL A 23 5.81 11.98 -4.66
N GLN A 24 4.55 12.07 -5.10
CA GLN A 24 4.09 11.39 -6.32
C GLN A 24 4.89 11.77 -7.57
N GLU A 25 5.20 13.06 -7.75
CA GLU A 25 6.01 13.56 -8.86
C GLU A 25 7.44 13.02 -8.82
N SER A 26 8.07 13.00 -7.63
CA SER A 26 9.41 12.43 -7.46
C SER A 26 9.46 10.93 -7.78
N GLU A 27 8.34 10.25 -7.56
CA GLU A 27 8.15 8.83 -7.77
C GLU A 27 7.63 8.50 -9.18
N HIS A 28 7.50 9.50 -10.06
CA HIS A 28 7.02 9.36 -11.43
C HIS A 28 5.66 8.63 -11.51
N VAL A 29 4.81 8.80 -10.51
CA VAL A 29 3.47 8.20 -10.47
C VAL A 29 2.55 8.98 -11.40
N ASP A 30 2.07 8.34 -12.47
CA ASP A 30 1.02 8.91 -13.32
C ASP A 30 -0.37 8.72 -12.66
N GLU A 31 -0.96 9.83 -12.18
CA GLU A 31 -2.27 9.79 -11.54
C GLU A 31 -3.41 9.39 -12.48
N ALA A 32 -3.28 9.67 -13.79
CA ALA A 32 -4.30 9.33 -14.77
C ALA A 32 -4.26 7.82 -15.07
N GLU A 33 -3.07 7.26 -15.27
CA GLU A 33 -2.87 5.82 -15.44
C GLU A 33 -3.38 5.04 -14.21
N GLN A 34 -3.00 5.48 -13.00
CA GLN A 34 -3.46 4.86 -11.76
C GLN A 34 -5.00 4.88 -11.61
N ARG A 35 -5.64 5.98 -11.99
CA ARG A 35 -7.11 6.07 -11.96
C ARG A 35 -7.76 5.14 -12.97
N ASP A 36 -7.16 5.00 -14.15
CA ASP A 36 -7.63 4.10 -15.18
C ASP A 36 -7.53 2.64 -14.72
N ASP A 37 -6.39 2.22 -14.17
CA ASP A 37 -6.19 0.89 -13.59
C ASP A 37 -7.24 0.57 -12.52
N PHE A 38 -7.52 1.53 -11.64
CA PHE A 38 -8.50 1.36 -10.56
C PHE A 38 -9.94 1.23 -11.08
N ALA A 39 -10.24 1.82 -12.23
CA ALA A 39 -11.54 1.71 -12.87
C ALA A 39 -11.76 0.33 -13.54
N HIS A 40 -10.68 -0.31 -13.99
CA HIS A 40 -10.73 -1.60 -14.69
C HIS A 40 -10.76 -2.83 -13.78
N VAL A 41 -10.52 -2.65 -12.47
CA VAL A 41 -10.54 -3.74 -11.49
C VAL A 41 -11.74 -3.67 -10.56
N GLU A 42 -12.30 -4.82 -10.22
CA GLU A 42 -13.36 -4.94 -9.21
C GLU A 42 -12.77 -5.11 -7.80
N GLY A 43 -13.61 -5.00 -6.77
CA GLY A 43 -13.21 -5.26 -5.38
C GLY A 43 -12.69 -4.06 -4.60
N ARG A 44 -12.10 -4.31 -3.43
CA ARG A 44 -11.58 -3.26 -2.55
C ARG A 44 -10.13 -2.95 -2.88
N ILE A 45 -9.82 -1.68 -3.12
CA ILE A 45 -8.46 -1.27 -3.46
C ILE A 45 -7.78 -0.78 -2.18
N LEU A 46 -6.64 -1.39 -1.88
CA LEU A 46 -5.85 -1.11 -0.70
C LEU A 46 -4.44 -0.72 -1.10
N ARG A 47 -3.84 0.15 -0.29
CA ARG A 47 -2.40 0.37 -0.28
C ARG A 47 -1.83 -0.18 1.01
N LEU A 48 -0.91 -1.11 0.88
CA LEU A 48 -0.19 -1.73 1.98
C LEU A 48 1.24 -1.21 1.99
N THR A 49 1.71 -0.78 3.16
CA THR A 49 3.10 -0.39 3.35
C THR A 49 3.74 -1.27 4.42
N PHE A 50 4.80 -1.94 4.01
CA PHE A 50 5.62 -2.85 4.79
C PHE A 50 6.93 -2.12 5.12
N GLN A 51 7.41 -2.23 6.35
CA GLN A 51 8.70 -1.65 6.75
C GLN A 51 9.57 -2.71 7.43
N GLY A 52 10.88 -2.63 7.25
CA GLY A 52 11.84 -3.55 7.88
C GLY A 52 11.71 -4.99 7.38
N GLU A 53 11.82 -5.95 8.29
CA GLU A 53 11.78 -7.38 7.96
C GLU A 53 10.42 -7.83 7.39
N ALA A 54 9.34 -7.11 7.70
CA ALA A 54 8.00 -7.40 7.17
C ALA A 54 7.94 -7.32 5.64
N THR A 55 8.84 -6.54 5.01
CA THR A 55 8.97 -6.44 3.55
C THR A 55 9.26 -7.78 2.88
N TYR A 56 9.90 -8.73 3.58
CA TYR A 56 10.28 -10.03 3.02
C TYR A 56 9.35 -11.18 3.44
N ALA A 57 8.36 -10.92 4.30
CA ALA A 57 7.43 -11.93 4.77
C ALA A 57 6.39 -12.28 3.69
N PRO A 58 5.99 -13.56 3.54
CA PRO A 58 4.97 -13.98 2.57
C PRO A 58 3.54 -13.67 3.08
N LEU A 59 3.30 -12.45 3.57
CA LEU A 59 2.06 -12.08 4.25
C LEU A 59 0.86 -12.18 3.31
N LEU A 60 0.96 -11.67 2.08
CA LEU A 60 -0.13 -11.70 1.11
C LEU A 60 -0.64 -13.12 0.85
N GLY A 61 0.28 -14.06 0.62
CA GLY A 61 -0.06 -15.45 0.37
C GLY A 61 -0.66 -16.14 1.60
N THR A 62 -0.23 -15.76 2.81
CA THR A 62 -0.79 -16.27 4.06
C THR A 62 -2.22 -15.78 4.24
N VAL A 63 -2.46 -14.47 4.10
CA VAL A 63 -3.78 -13.87 4.24
C VAL A 63 -4.76 -14.45 3.22
N ALA A 64 -4.39 -14.51 1.94
CA ALA A 64 -5.24 -15.08 0.88
C ALA A 64 -5.69 -16.52 1.18
N ARG A 65 -4.77 -17.38 1.65
CA ARG A 65 -5.10 -18.78 1.99
C ARG A 65 -6.05 -18.88 3.17
N GLU A 66 -5.90 -18.01 4.16
CA GLU A 66 -6.66 -18.10 5.40
C GLU A 66 -8.02 -17.39 5.36
N THR A 67 -8.21 -16.42 4.45
CA THR A 67 -9.47 -15.68 4.31
C THR A 67 -10.19 -15.96 2.99
N GLY A 68 -9.54 -16.67 2.07
CA GLY A 68 -10.09 -17.02 0.76
C GLY A 68 -10.20 -15.84 -0.20
N VAL A 69 -9.53 -14.71 0.09
CA VAL A 69 -9.48 -13.55 -0.81
C VAL A 69 -8.47 -13.79 -1.93
N ASP A 70 -8.82 -13.33 -3.12
CA ASP A 70 -7.89 -13.17 -4.22
C ASP A 70 -7.35 -11.73 -4.23
N TYR A 71 -6.13 -11.56 -4.74
CA TYR A 71 -5.52 -10.24 -4.90
C TYR A 71 -4.93 -10.06 -6.28
N SER A 72 -5.16 -8.87 -6.85
CA SER A 72 -4.49 -8.39 -8.05
C SER A 72 -3.55 -7.25 -7.68
N ILE A 73 -2.27 -7.37 -8.07
CA ILE A 73 -1.27 -6.32 -7.85
C ILE A 73 -1.45 -5.27 -8.95
N LEU A 74 -1.82 -4.04 -8.56
CA LEU A 74 -2.00 -2.91 -9.48
C LEU A 74 -0.70 -2.10 -9.60
N ALA A 75 -0.02 -1.92 -8.48
CA ALA A 75 1.28 -1.25 -8.43
C ALA A 75 2.10 -1.79 -7.26
N GLY A 76 3.42 -1.73 -7.37
CA GLY A 76 4.28 -2.19 -6.31
C GLY A 76 5.70 -1.66 -6.42
N ARG A 77 6.30 -1.34 -5.28
CA ARG A 77 7.71 -1.00 -5.17
C ARG A 77 8.31 -1.55 -3.90
N ILE A 78 9.60 -1.87 -3.98
CA ILE A 78 10.43 -2.25 -2.83
C ILE A 78 11.67 -1.38 -2.92
N ASP A 79 11.95 -0.62 -1.87
CA ASP A 79 13.02 0.37 -1.84
C ASP A 79 13.52 0.57 -0.40
N ARG A 80 14.35 1.58 -0.16
CA ARG A 80 14.91 1.90 1.15
C ARG A 80 14.80 3.38 1.46
N ILE A 81 14.31 3.71 2.65
CA ILE A 81 14.46 5.06 3.22
C ILE A 81 15.62 5.00 4.19
N LYS A 82 16.74 5.60 3.80
CA LYS A 82 18.03 5.44 4.49
C LYS A 82 18.41 3.94 4.57
N ASP A 83 18.45 3.38 5.78
CA ASP A 83 18.82 1.99 6.03
C ASP A 83 17.61 1.08 6.29
N THR A 84 16.39 1.60 6.22
CA THR A 84 15.17 0.84 6.45
C THR A 84 14.57 0.40 5.12
N PRO A 85 14.51 -0.92 4.82
CA PRO A 85 13.77 -1.39 3.65
C PRO A 85 12.28 -1.12 3.86
N TYR A 86 11.60 -0.83 2.77
CA TYR A 86 10.15 -0.77 2.75
C TYR A 86 9.61 -1.37 1.45
N GLY A 87 8.38 -1.83 1.53
CA GLY A 87 7.59 -2.21 0.36
C GLY A 87 6.30 -1.41 0.39
N GLN A 88 5.85 -0.91 -0.77
CA GLN A 88 4.52 -0.34 -0.91
C GLN A 88 3.82 -1.05 -2.06
N LEU A 89 2.68 -1.67 -1.79
CA LEU A 89 1.89 -2.40 -2.76
C LEU A 89 0.47 -1.83 -2.81
N THR A 90 -0.01 -1.55 -4.00
CA THR A 90 -1.42 -1.24 -4.26
C THR A 90 -2.08 -2.48 -4.84
N LEU A 91 -3.11 -2.97 -4.17
CA LEU A 91 -3.77 -4.24 -4.47
C LEU A 91 -5.27 -4.04 -4.62
N ALA A 92 -5.90 -4.78 -5.53
CA ALA A 92 -7.35 -5.00 -5.51
C ALA A 92 -7.64 -6.36 -4.85
N LEU A 93 -8.47 -6.36 -3.81
CA LEU A 93 -8.98 -7.57 -3.14
C LEU A 93 -10.38 -7.92 -3.62
N THR A 94 -10.57 -9.17 -4.01
CA THR A 94 -11.86 -9.73 -4.43
C THR A 94 -12.12 -11.08 -3.78
N GLY A 95 -13.39 -11.49 -3.75
CA GLY A 95 -13.80 -12.77 -3.16
C GLY A 95 -13.57 -12.84 -1.64
N GLY A 96 -13.73 -14.04 -1.08
CA GLY A 96 -13.41 -14.35 0.32
C GLY A 96 -14.05 -13.46 1.38
N ASP A 97 -13.43 -13.44 2.55
CA ASP A 97 -13.73 -12.53 3.65
C ASP A 97 -12.73 -11.36 3.66
N ILE A 98 -13.13 -10.25 3.04
CA ILE A 98 -12.31 -9.04 2.93
C ILE A 98 -12.07 -8.40 4.30
N ASP A 99 -13.07 -8.39 5.19
CA ASP A 99 -12.94 -7.77 6.51
C ASP A 99 -11.94 -8.56 7.39
N ALA A 100 -11.97 -9.89 7.30
CA ALA A 100 -10.96 -10.73 7.93
C ALA A 100 -9.55 -10.49 7.35
N ALA A 101 -9.45 -10.26 6.03
CA ALA A 101 -8.17 -9.95 5.39
C ALA A 101 -7.60 -8.61 5.88
N LEU A 102 -8.44 -7.57 5.95
CA LEU A 102 -8.08 -6.26 6.51
C LEU A 102 -7.59 -6.38 7.96
N ALA A 103 -8.32 -7.13 8.78
CA ALA A 103 -7.95 -7.37 10.18
C ALA A 103 -6.60 -8.10 10.31
N ARG A 104 -6.33 -9.09 9.44
CA ARG A 104 -5.05 -9.82 9.41
C ARG A 104 -3.89 -8.93 9.00
N PHE A 105 -4.07 -8.05 8.00
CA PHE A 105 -3.03 -7.08 7.63
C PHE A 105 -2.73 -6.11 8.77
N GLY A 106 -3.77 -5.57 9.43
CA GLY A 106 -3.58 -4.69 10.59
C GLY A 106 -2.89 -5.37 11.77
N ALA A 107 -3.17 -6.66 12.01
CA ALA A 107 -2.51 -7.43 13.06
C ALA A 107 -1.03 -7.75 12.77
N ALA A 108 -0.61 -7.67 11.51
CA ALA A 108 0.75 -7.93 11.06
C ALA A 108 1.65 -6.69 11.05
N ASP A 109 1.22 -5.60 11.69
CA ASP A 109 1.93 -4.31 11.74
C ASP A 109 2.18 -3.71 10.34
N VAL A 110 1.29 -4.02 9.39
CA VAL A 110 1.30 -3.43 8.05
C VAL A 110 0.42 -2.19 8.05
N HIS A 111 0.97 -1.08 7.58
CA HIS A 111 0.18 0.12 7.39
C HIS A 111 -0.80 -0.10 6.22
N LEU A 112 -2.08 0.12 6.48
CA LEU A 112 -3.16 -0.14 5.54
C LEU A 112 -3.94 1.14 5.26
N GLU A 113 -4.02 1.52 3.98
CA GLU A 113 -4.85 2.61 3.48
C GLU A 113 -5.91 2.05 2.52
N VAL A 114 -7.18 2.35 2.76
CA VAL A 114 -8.28 1.97 1.86
C VAL A 114 -8.46 3.07 0.82
N LEU A 115 -8.29 2.74 -0.46
CA LEU A 115 -8.44 3.67 -1.58
C LEU A 115 -9.83 3.61 -2.22
N ARG A 116 -10.49 2.44 -2.15
CA ARG A 116 -11.85 2.17 -2.60
C ARG A 116 -12.42 0.99 -1.82
#